data_AF-A0A379WVV7-F1
#
_entry.id   AF-A0A379WVV7-F1
#
_cell.length_a   1.000
_cell.length_b   1.000
_cell.length_c   1.000
_cell.angle_alpha   90.00
_cell.angle_beta   90.00
_cell.angle_gamma   90.00
#
_symmetry.space_group_name_H-M   'P 1'
#
loop_
_entity.id
_entity.type
_entity.pdbx_description
1 polymer ?
#
loop_
_entity_poly.entity_id
_entity_poly.type
_entity_poly.pdbx_seq_one_letter_code
_entity_poly.pdbx_strand_id
1 'polypeptide(L)'
;MRYTAIHDFDTNDNAMGEAGFNSAGVGMSATETIYNGRAALAADPYVTKTGITEDAIESVILPVAQSRVRAPNYWETLLNKKARAKVSASRY
;
A
#
# COMPACT_ATOMS: atom_id res chain seq x y z
N MET A 1 9.20 -13.57 1.99
CA MET A 1 9.27 -13.90 3.43
C MET A 1 7.90 -14.35 3.90
N ARG A 2 7.79 -15.11 5.00
CA ARG A 2 6.48 -15.43 5.58
C ARG A 2 5.97 -14.23 6.39
N TYR A 3 4.68 -13.95 6.32
CA TYR A 3 4.02 -12.90 7.11
C TYR A 3 2.64 -13.35 7.56
N THR A 4 2.13 -12.72 8.60
CA THR A 4 0.74 -12.79 9.05
C THR A 4 0.02 -11.53 8.59
N ALA A 5 -1.24 -11.64 8.19
CA ALA A 5 -2.05 -10.49 7.81
C ALA A 5 -3.44 -10.59 8.45
N ILE A 6 -4.00 -9.43 8.79
CA ILE A 6 -5.42 -9.23 9.00
C ILE A 6 -5.99 -8.77 7.66
N HIS A 7 -6.96 -9.52 7.15
CA HIS A 7 -7.62 -9.23 5.88
C HIS A 7 -8.97 -8.56 6.13
N ASP A 8 -9.37 -7.67 5.21
CA ASP A 8 -10.74 -7.17 5.16
C ASP A 8 -11.70 -8.32 4.82
N PHE A 9 -12.94 -8.22 5.30
CA PHE A 9 -13.94 -9.30 5.26
C PHE A 9 -14.52 -9.53 3.86
N ASP A 10 -14.68 -8.48 3.04
CA ASP A 10 -15.31 -8.56 1.73
C ASP A 10 -14.53 -7.76 0.68
N THR A 11 -13.66 -8.46 -0.05
CA THR A 11 -12.70 -7.85 -0.98
C THR A 11 -12.93 -8.24 -2.44
N ASN A 12 -14.05 -8.90 -2.76
CA ASN A 12 -14.32 -9.45 -4.09
C ASN A 12 -13.12 -10.27 -4.64
N ASP A 13 -12.61 -11.21 -3.83
CA ASP A 13 -11.45 -12.06 -4.14
C ASP A 13 -10.11 -11.32 -4.36
N ASN A 14 -10.03 -10.04 -4.03
CA ASN A 14 -8.77 -9.29 -4.10
C ASN A 14 -7.98 -9.41 -2.78
N ALA A 15 -6.66 -9.49 -2.89
CA ALA A 15 -5.78 -9.59 -1.73
C ALA A 15 -5.67 -8.23 -1.02
N MET A 16 -6.38 -8.05 0.10
CA MET A 16 -6.30 -6.83 0.91
C MET A 16 -5.69 -7.15 2.26
N GLY A 17 -4.51 -6.61 2.53
CA GLY A 17 -3.86 -6.71 3.82
C GLY A 17 -3.99 -5.40 4.57
N GLU A 18 -4.56 -5.43 5.77
CA GLU A 18 -4.74 -4.25 6.60
C GLU A 18 -3.52 -4.02 7.50
N ALA A 19 -3.17 -5.05 8.26
CA ALA A 19 -2.06 -5.02 9.20
C ALA A 19 -1.45 -6.40 9.38
N GLY A 20 -0.14 -6.44 9.65
CA GLY A 20 0.59 -7.70 9.70
C GLY A 20 1.99 -7.60 10.28
N PHE A 21 2.57 -8.76 10.53
CA PHE A 21 3.97 -8.92 10.92
C PHE A 21 4.65 -9.92 10.01
N ASN A 22 5.89 -9.63 9.61
CA ASN A 22 6.70 -10.59 8.88
C ASN A 22 7.69 -11.34 9.77
N SER A 23 8.29 -12.39 9.21
CA SER A 23 9.29 -13.22 9.89
C SER A 23 10.59 -12.48 10.25
N ALA A 24 10.78 -11.23 9.80
CA ALA A 24 11.90 -10.38 10.16
C ALA A 24 11.58 -9.43 11.33
N GLY A 25 10.38 -9.54 11.93
CA GLY A 25 9.96 -8.69 13.04
C GLY A 25 9.51 -7.29 12.61
N VAL A 26 9.23 -7.08 11.32
CA VAL A 26 8.66 -5.81 10.82
C VAL A 26 7.14 -5.91 10.89
N GLY A 27 6.53 -4.95 11.58
CA GLY A 27 5.09 -4.72 11.56
C GLY A 27 4.72 -3.62 10.56
N MET A 28 3.60 -3.79 9.87
CA MET A 28 3.02 -2.81 8.96
C MET A 28 1.52 -2.71 9.20
N SER A 29 0.99 -1.49 9.10
CA SER A 29 -0.43 -1.20 8.99
C SER A 29 -0.61 -0.19 7.87
N ALA A 30 -1.57 -0.42 6.98
CA ALA A 30 -1.80 0.37 5.79
C ALA A 30 -3.30 0.54 5.51
N THR A 31 -4.02 1.16 6.46
CA THR A 31 -5.48 1.39 6.36
C THR A 31 -5.86 2.87 6.51
N GLU A 32 -4.90 3.79 6.41
CA GLU A 32 -5.16 5.21 6.60
C GLU A 32 -5.40 5.91 5.26
N THR A 33 -6.67 6.05 4.90
CA THR A 33 -7.09 6.89 3.78
C THR A 33 -6.81 8.37 4.09
N ILE A 34 -6.06 9.03 3.20
CA ILE A 34 -5.79 10.47 3.26
C ILE A 34 -6.09 11.12 1.90
N TYR A 35 -6.37 12.41 1.89
CA TYR A 35 -6.77 13.14 0.67
C TYR A 35 -5.75 14.17 0.25
N ASN A 36 -5.52 14.28 -1.07
CA ASN A 36 -4.67 15.31 -1.66
C ASN A 36 -5.48 16.57 -1.98
N GLY A 37 -4.86 17.74 -1.79
CA GLY A 37 -5.42 19.01 -2.24
C GLY A 37 -5.48 19.12 -3.76
N ARG A 38 -6.38 19.96 -4.29
CA ARG A 38 -6.59 20.15 -5.74
C ARG A 38 -5.32 20.55 -6.50
N ALA A 39 -4.48 21.39 -5.89
CA ALA A 39 -3.22 21.83 -6.51
C ALA A 39 -2.22 20.67 -6.68
N ALA A 40 -2.10 19.80 -5.67
CA ALA A 40 -1.26 18.61 -5.75
C ALA A 40 -1.79 17.65 -6.83
N LEU A 41 -3.11 17.45 -6.91
CA LEU A 41 -3.72 16.58 -7.92
C LEU A 41 -3.60 17.10 -9.35
N ALA A 42 -3.50 18.42 -9.54
CA ALA A 42 -3.30 19.01 -10.86
C ALA A 42 -1.86 18.80 -11.37
N ALA A 43 -0.86 18.93 -10.49
CA ALA A 43 0.53 18.59 -10.80
C ALA A 43 0.76 17.07 -10.83
N ASP A 44 -0.07 16.35 -10.07
CA ASP A 44 0.05 14.93 -9.83
C ASP A 44 -1.31 14.20 -9.77
N PRO A 45 -1.88 13.82 -10.95
CA PRO A 45 -3.09 13.04 -11.01
C PRO A 45 -2.88 11.57 -10.61
N TYR A 46 -3.88 10.97 -9.96
CA TYR A 46 -3.89 9.56 -9.63
C TYR A 46 -3.86 8.65 -10.86
N VAL A 47 -3.15 7.53 -10.76
CA VAL A 47 -3.21 6.45 -11.75
C VAL A 47 -4.27 5.44 -11.32
N THR A 48 -5.43 5.48 -11.97
CA THR A 48 -6.60 4.69 -11.55
C THR A 48 -6.65 3.28 -12.11
N LYS A 49 -5.93 2.97 -13.20
CA LYS A 49 -5.99 1.66 -13.86
C LYS A 49 -4.91 0.68 -13.40
N THR A 50 -3.71 1.17 -13.14
CA THR A 50 -2.53 0.35 -12.83
C THR A 50 -1.83 0.79 -11.55
N GLY A 51 -2.36 1.82 -10.90
CA GLY A 51 -1.81 2.32 -9.64
C GLY A 51 -2.02 1.31 -8.53
N ILE A 52 -1.22 1.45 -7.47
CA ILE A 52 -1.41 0.70 -6.24
C ILE A 52 -2.47 1.44 -5.42
N THR A 53 -3.47 0.71 -4.96
CA THR A 53 -4.46 1.18 -3.99
C THR A 53 -4.02 0.79 -2.59
N GLU A 54 -4.58 1.46 -1.59
CA GLU A 54 -4.26 1.30 -0.16
C GLU A 54 -4.25 -0.15 0.30
N ASP A 55 -5.27 -0.87 -0.15
CA ASP A 55 -5.57 -2.26 0.08
C ASP A 55 -4.44 -3.25 -0.30
N ALA A 56 -3.63 -2.93 -1.31
CA ALA A 56 -2.53 -3.75 -1.78
C ALA A 56 -1.16 -3.39 -1.14
N ILE A 57 -1.07 -2.28 -0.38
CA ILE A 57 0.21 -1.77 0.15
C ILE A 57 0.87 -2.79 1.08
N GLU A 58 0.12 -3.34 2.04
CA GLU A 58 0.64 -4.34 2.99
C GLU A 58 1.17 -5.57 2.26
N SER A 59 0.38 -6.11 1.34
CA SER A 59 0.70 -7.37 0.68
C SER A 59 1.83 -7.24 -0.34
N VAL A 60 2.11 -6.02 -0.83
CA VAL A 60 3.24 -5.75 -1.73
C VAL A 60 4.53 -5.44 -0.95
N ILE A 61 4.44 -4.75 0.18
CA ILE A 61 5.63 -4.27 0.91
C ILE A 61 6.07 -5.22 2.03
N LEU A 62 5.13 -5.74 2.82
CA LEU A 62 5.45 -6.53 4.01
C LEU A 62 6.27 -7.81 3.70
N PRO A 63 6.05 -8.53 2.58
CA PRO A 63 6.83 -9.72 2.24
C PRO A 63 8.30 -9.46 1.87
N VAL A 64 8.65 -8.20 1.55
CA VAL A 64 10.00 -7.79 1.12
C VAL A 64 10.70 -6.84 2.13
N ALA A 65 9.96 -6.31 3.09
CA ALA A 65 10.47 -5.44 4.14
C ALA A 65 11.40 -6.18 5.12
N GLN A 66 12.71 -6.07 4.93
CA GLN A 66 13.69 -6.71 5.83
C GLN A 66 13.98 -5.90 7.10
N SER A 67 13.68 -4.60 7.07
CA SER A 67 13.81 -3.71 8.21
C SER A 67 12.88 -2.51 8.03
N ARG A 68 12.58 -1.81 9.13
CA ARG A 68 11.79 -0.57 9.11
C ARG A 68 12.37 0.49 8.17
N VAL A 69 13.69 0.52 8.00
CA VAL A 69 14.38 1.49 7.11
C VAL A 69 14.29 1.08 5.64
N ARG A 70 14.25 -0.22 5.34
CA ARG A 70 14.22 -0.71 3.95
C ARG A 70 12.83 -0.65 3.32
N ALA A 71 11.76 -0.71 4.13
CA ALA A 71 10.39 -0.67 3.64
C ALA A 71 10.03 0.66 2.93
N PRO A 72 10.35 1.85 3.49
CA PRO A 72 10.15 3.14 2.80
C PRO A 72 10.93 3.24 1.48
N ASN A 73 12.19 2.83 1.46
CA ASN A 73 13.00 2.90 0.23
C ASN A 73 12.41 2.03 -0.89
N TYR A 74 11.90 0.84 -0.55
CA TYR A 74 11.23 -0.02 -1.53
C TYR A 74 9.92 0.60 -2.01
N TRP A 75 9.14 1.17 -1.10
CA TRP A 75 7.92 1.91 -1.43
C TRP A 75 8.18 3.06 -2.41
N GLU A 76 9.22 3.87 -2.19
CA GLU A 76 9.62 4.94 -3.10
C GLU A 76 9.95 4.41 -4.50
N THR A 77 10.67 3.28 -4.60
CA THR A 77 10.95 2.67 -5.90
C THR A 77 9.69 2.17 -6.60
N LEU A 78 8.68 1.69 -5.86
CA LEU A 78 7.41 1.26 -6.42
C LEU A 78 6.57 2.45 -6.90
N LEU A 79 6.51 3.53 -6.13
CA LEU A 79 5.83 4.76 -6.53
C LEU A 79 6.41 5.33 -7.82
N ASN A 80 7.74 5.34 -7.93
CA ASN A 80 8.44 5.83 -9.11
C ASN A 80 8.27 4.91 -10.33
N LYS A 81 8.11 3.59 -10.14
CA LYS A 81 7.94 2.62 -11.22
C LYS A 81 6.50 2.46 -11.71
N LYS A 82 5.53 2.41 -10.79
CA LYS A 82 4.12 2.14 -11.11
C LYS A 82 3.27 3.39 -11.29
N ALA A 83 3.89 4.56 -11.13
CA ALA A 83 3.24 5.86 -11.15
C ALA A 83 2.06 5.90 -10.15
N ARG A 84 2.35 6.48 -8.98
CA ARG A 84 1.41 7.31 -8.23
C ARG A 84 0.14 6.59 -7.74
N ALA A 85 0.32 5.95 -6.59
CA ALA A 85 -0.72 5.24 -5.86
C ALA A 85 -1.89 6.17 -5.47
N LYS A 86 -3.11 5.65 -5.59
CA LYS A 86 -4.28 6.26 -4.95
C LYS A 86 -4.32 5.71 -3.52
N VAL A 87 -3.83 6.48 -2.55
CA VAL A 87 -4.01 6.20 -1.11
C VAL A 87 -5.41 6.65 -0.69
N SER A 88 -6.41 6.07 -1.33
CA SER A 88 -7.80 6.24 -0.95
C SER A 88 -8.46 4.91 -1.17
N ALA A 89 -8.95 4.33 -0.07
CA ALA A 89 -9.90 3.24 -0.11
C ALA A 89 -10.95 3.57 -1.17
N SER A 90 -11.02 2.76 -2.22
CA SER A 90 -12.09 2.83 -3.20
C SER A 90 -13.35 2.32 -2.52
N ARG A 91 -13.88 3.08 -1.57
CA ARG A 91 -15.20 2.83 -0.99
C ARG A 91 -16.21 3.57 -1.86
N TYR A 92 -16.83 2.78 -2.75
CA TYR A 92 -17.88 3.08 -3.73
C TYR A 92 -17.44 3.79 -5.01
#